data_AF-A0A354HVY5-F1
#
_entry.id   AF-A0A354HVY5-F1
#
_cell.length_a   1.000
_cell.length_b   1.000
_cell.length_c   1.000
_cell.angle_alpha   90.00
_cell.angle_beta   90.00
_cell.angle_gamma   90.00
#
_symmetry.space_group_name_H-M   'P 1'
#
loop_
_entity.id
_entity.type
_entity.pdbx_description
1 polymer ?
#
loop_
_entity_poly.entity_id
_entity_poly.type
_entity_poly.pdbx_seq_one_letter_code
_entity_poly.pdbx_strand_id
1 'polypeptide(L)'
;ERVEVMRGGGSALFGSSAIGGTINIITKDPIDNCADVAHTLTSIGVSGALENNTTASASVVSENNRIGLFIFGQNRLRDGYDHDGDGFTEIPQLKTQTLGFRTFMRTSDYSKLSLEYHGTHEYRRGGDQLDEQPHMAMVAEQTDHNIHAVDISTEFWTPGYKNRYSVFAS
;
A
#
# COMPACT_ATOMS: atom_id res chain seq x y z
N GLU A 1 10.39 -1.67 9.22
CA GLU A 1 10.91 -2.41 10.40
C GLU A 1 9.99 -3.54 10.89
N ARG A 2 8.65 -3.47 10.76
CA ARG A 2 7.79 -4.67 10.89
C ARG A 2 6.70 -4.67 9.82
N VAL A 3 6.35 -5.84 9.29
CA VAL A 3 5.14 -6.08 8.51
C VAL A 3 4.21 -6.87 9.42
N GLU A 4 3.03 -6.32 9.72
CA GLU A 4 2.05 -7.00 10.56
C GLU A 4 0.78 -7.23 9.75
N VAL A 5 0.44 -8.51 9.56
CA VAL A 5 -0.75 -8.93 8.84
C VAL A 5 -1.84 -9.19 9.87
N MET A 6 -2.83 -8.30 9.93
CA MET A 6 -3.99 -8.42 10.81
C MET A 6 -5.23 -8.73 9.98
N ARG A 7 -5.92 -9.83 10.28
CA ARG A 7 -7.19 -10.19 9.65
C ARG A 7 -8.35 -9.90 10.61
N GLY A 8 -9.41 -9.24 10.12
CA GLY A 8 -10.68 -9.11 10.84
C GLY A 8 -10.82 -7.89 11.77
N GLY A 9 -11.84 -7.92 12.64
CA GLY A 9 -12.39 -6.77 13.39
C GLY A 9 -11.47 -6.07 14.41
N GLY A 10 -10.25 -6.57 14.65
CA GLY A 10 -9.22 -5.84 15.41
C GLY A 10 -8.63 -4.64 14.66
N SER A 11 -8.93 -4.53 13.36
CA SER A 11 -8.49 -3.46 12.46
C SER A 11 -9.07 -2.08 12.85
N ALA A 12 -10.22 -2.04 13.54
CA ALA A 12 -10.87 -0.82 14.03
C ALA A 12 -10.08 -0.04 15.10
N LEU A 13 -9.12 -0.69 15.79
CA LEU A 13 -8.31 -0.05 16.83
C LEU A 13 -7.16 0.82 16.27
N PHE A 14 -6.90 0.75 14.96
CA PHE A 14 -5.80 1.44 14.29
C PHE A 14 -6.22 2.50 13.26
N GLY A 15 -7.52 2.73 13.09
CA GLY A 15 -8.06 3.75 12.18
C GLY A 15 -9.32 3.27 11.44
N SER A 16 -10.14 4.22 11.00
CA SER A 16 -11.45 3.99 10.36
C SER A 16 -11.39 3.39 8.94
N SER A 17 -10.23 3.38 8.29
CA SER A 17 -10.01 2.80 6.94
C SER A 17 -9.89 1.27 6.89
N ALA A 18 -10.09 0.58 8.00
CA ALA A 18 -9.63 -0.80 8.17
C ALA A 18 -10.67 -1.89 7.85
N ILE A 19 -11.48 -1.68 6.81
CA ILE A 19 -12.68 -2.49 6.51
C ILE A 19 -12.38 -3.74 5.66
N GLY A 20 -11.22 -3.83 4.99
CA GLY A 20 -10.87 -4.96 4.11
C GLY A 20 -9.68 -5.84 4.54
N GLY A 21 -9.08 -5.56 5.70
CA GLY A 21 -7.70 -5.96 5.98
C GLY A 21 -6.75 -4.96 5.36
N THR A 22 -6.12 -4.15 6.19
CA THR A 22 -5.13 -3.16 5.76
C THR A 22 -3.76 -3.80 5.77
N ILE A 23 -3.00 -3.72 4.67
CA ILE A 23 -1.55 -3.66 4.80
C ILE A 23 -1.27 -2.31 5.44
N ASN A 24 -1.26 -2.27 6.78
CA ASN A 24 -0.91 -1.06 7.48
C ASN A 24 0.61 -0.94 7.43
N ILE A 25 1.11 -0.19 6.46
CA ILE A 25 2.50 0.25 6.50
C ILE A 25 2.55 1.26 7.65
N ILE A 26 2.86 0.77 8.84
CA ILE A 26 3.21 1.61 9.98
C ILE A 26 4.55 2.25 9.62
N THR A 27 4.46 3.31 8.84
CA THR A 27 5.56 4.23 8.60
C THR A 27 5.90 4.79 9.97
N LYS A 28 7.03 4.34 10.53
CA LYS A 28 7.64 5.08 11.63
C LYS A 28 7.80 6.51 11.13
N ASP A 29 7.52 7.48 12.00
CA ASP A 29 7.91 8.86 11.70
C ASP A 29 9.38 8.82 11.32
N PRO A 30 9.75 9.29 10.13
CA PRO A 30 11.15 9.42 9.82
C PRO A 30 11.79 10.25 10.93
N ILE A 31 12.86 9.70 11.48
CA ILE A 31 13.76 10.35 12.44
C ILE A 31 14.98 10.91 11.73
N ASP A 32 15.26 10.40 10.53
CA ASP A 32 16.34 10.80 9.64
C ASP A 32 15.83 10.94 8.20
N ASN A 33 16.53 11.74 7.42
CA ASN A 33 16.31 11.85 5.99
C ASN A 33 16.82 10.58 5.31
N CYS A 34 16.00 9.94 4.51
CA CYS A 34 16.34 8.68 3.86
C CYS A 34 15.67 8.60 2.49
N ALA A 35 16.27 7.85 1.57
CA ALA A 35 15.69 7.50 0.29
C ALA A 35 16.12 6.08 -0.07
N ASP A 36 15.15 5.25 -0.42
CA ASP A 36 15.34 3.85 -0.75
C ASP A 36 14.61 3.53 -2.06
N VAL A 37 15.25 2.71 -2.87
CA VAL A 37 14.66 2.13 -4.07
C VAL A 37 15.00 0.65 -4.08
N ALA A 38 13.98 -0.19 -4.30
CA ALA A 38 14.16 -1.63 -4.43
C ALA A 38 13.43 -2.12 -5.68
N HIS A 39 14.08 -3.04 -6.39
CA HIS A 39 13.50 -3.74 -7.53
C HIS A 39 13.62 -5.24 -7.29
N THR A 40 12.55 -5.97 -7.56
CA THR A 40 12.49 -7.42 -7.43
C THR A 40 11.90 -7.99 -8.72
N LEU A 41 12.63 -8.94 -9.30
CA LEU A 41 12.17 -9.73 -10.43
C LEU A 41 12.03 -11.18 -9.96
N THR A 42 10.85 -11.75 -10.10
CA THR A 42 10.53 -13.14 -9.70
C THR A 42 10.01 -13.91 -10.90
N SER A 43 10.54 -15.12 -11.12
CA SER A 43 10.00 -16.05 -12.12
C SER A 43 8.89 -16.88 -11.50
N ILE A 44 7.80 -17.06 -12.25
CA ILE A 44 6.64 -17.85 -11.85
C ILE A 44 6.62 -19.13 -12.68
N GLY A 45 6.72 -20.26 -11.98
CA GLY A 45 6.68 -21.58 -12.59
C GLY A 45 7.77 -21.82 -13.63
N VAL A 46 7.47 -22.68 -14.61
CA VAL A 46 8.45 -23.17 -15.61
C VAL A 46 8.27 -22.50 -16.98
N SER A 47 7.13 -21.86 -17.23
CA SER A 47 6.76 -21.27 -18.53
C SER A 47 7.37 -19.88 -18.80
N GLY A 48 8.07 -19.29 -17.83
CA GLY A 48 8.78 -18.02 -18.00
C GLY A 48 7.94 -16.76 -17.71
N ALA A 49 6.76 -16.90 -17.10
CA ALA A 49 6.00 -15.76 -16.58
C ALA A 49 6.80 -15.02 -15.50
N LEU A 50 6.80 -13.68 -15.55
CA LEU A 50 7.59 -12.86 -14.64
C LEU A 50 6.70 -11.96 -13.78
N GLU A 51 7.20 -11.67 -12.58
CA GLU A 51 6.71 -10.61 -11.72
C GLU A 51 7.82 -9.58 -11.51
N ASN A 52 7.57 -8.36 -11.96
CA ASN A 52 8.39 -7.18 -11.78
C ASN A 52 7.77 -6.29 -10.71
N ASN A 53 8.50 -6.03 -9.64
CA ASN A 53 8.05 -5.15 -8.57
C ASN A 53 9.12 -4.10 -8.25
N THR A 54 8.81 -2.84 -8.52
CA THR A 54 9.66 -1.69 -8.17
C THR A 54 8.99 -0.89 -7.08
N THR A 55 9.70 -0.62 -6.00
CA THR A 55 9.26 0.22 -4.88
C THR A 55 10.26 1.34 -4.66
N ALA A 56 9.76 2.51 -4.33
CA ALA A 56 10.58 3.65 -3.96
C ALA A 56 9.95 4.37 -2.77
N SER A 57 10.78 4.86 -1.86
CA SER A 57 10.32 5.67 -0.74
C SER A 57 11.36 6.69 -0.35
N ALA A 58 10.93 7.84 0.15
CA ALA A 58 11.81 8.86 0.68
C ALA A 58 11.17 9.58 1.86
N SER A 59 12.00 10.00 2.80
CA SER A 59 11.61 10.79 3.96
C SER A 59 12.46 12.03 4.13
N VAL A 60 11.83 13.10 4.59
CA VAL A 60 12.50 14.29 5.09
C VAL A 60 11.88 14.72 6.42
N VAL A 61 12.73 15.17 7.34
CA VAL A 61 12.35 15.60 8.68
C VAL A 61 13.07 16.90 9.00
N SER A 62 12.39 17.81 9.68
CA SER A 62 13.03 19.01 10.22
C SER A 62 14.01 18.64 11.33
N GLU A 63 15.09 19.41 11.50
CA GLU A 63 16.11 19.20 12.54
C GLU A 63 15.53 19.11 13.96
N ASN A 64 14.41 19.79 14.22
CA ASN A 64 13.72 19.76 15.51
C ASN A 64 12.70 18.62 15.65
N ASN A 65 12.62 17.72 14.67
CA ASN A 65 11.65 16.62 14.55
C ASN A 65 10.18 17.04 14.70
N ARG A 66 9.84 18.32 14.47
CA ARG A 66 8.45 18.79 14.58
C ARG A 66 7.66 18.56 13.31
N ILE A 67 8.29 18.50 12.15
CA ILE A 67 7.61 18.32 10.87
C ILE A 67 8.33 17.25 10.07
N GLY A 68 7.57 16.36 9.44
CA GLY A 68 8.12 15.35 8.53
C GLY A 68 7.21 15.09 7.34
N LEU A 69 7.82 14.65 6.26
CA LEU A 69 7.17 14.22 5.03
C LEU A 69 7.79 12.88 4.61
N PHE A 70 6.93 11.93 4.29
CA PHE A 70 7.27 10.64 3.71
C PHE A 70 6.50 10.49 2.41
N ILE A 71 7.18 10.09 1.35
CA ILE A 71 6.59 9.75 0.06
C ILE A 71 6.95 8.32 -0.29
N PHE A 72 6.04 7.62 -0.96
CA PHE A 72 6.29 6.26 -1.42
C PHE A 72 5.55 5.98 -2.71
N GLY A 73 6.08 5.04 -3.48
CA GLY A 73 5.45 4.56 -4.69
C GLY A 73 5.84 3.12 -4.99
N GLN A 74 4.96 2.45 -5.74
CA GLN A 74 5.16 1.08 -6.19
C GLN A 74 4.62 0.92 -7.60
N ASN A 75 5.37 0.22 -8.44
CA ASN A 75 4.93 -0.29 -9.72
C ASN A 75 5.13 -1.81 -9.73
N ARG A 76 4.03 -2.55 -9.86
CA ARG A 76 4.04 -4.02 -9.89
C ARG A 76 3.38 -4.48 -11.18
N LEU A 77 4.11 -5.25 -11.97
CA LEU A 77 3.64 -5.88 -13.20
C LEU A 77 3.88 -7.37 -13.06
N ARG A 78 2.83 -8.16 -13.27
CA ARG A 78 2.89 -9.61 -13.25
C ARG A 78 2.18 -10.17 -14.45
N ASP A 79 2.83 -11.12 -15.11
CA ASP A 79 2.25 -11.84 -16.22
C ASP A 79 1.20 -12.84 -15.74
N GLY A 80 0.26 -13.19 -16.63
CA GLY A 80 -0.60 -14.34 -16.40
C GLY A 80 0.21 -15.63 -16.48
N TYR A 81 -0.14 -16.62 -15.66
CA TYR A 81 0.51 -17.93 -15.68
C TYR A 81 -0.56 -19.02 -15.79
N ASP A 82 -0.37 -19.87 -16.80
CA ASP A 82 -1.09 -21.11 -17.06
C ASP A 82 -0.09 -22.26 -16.80
N HIS A 83 -0.41 -23.11 -15.84
CA HIS A 83 0.47 -24.18 -15.38
C HIS A 83 0.34 -25.45 -16.20
N ASP A 84 -0.89 -25.84 -16.55
CA ASP A 84 -1.19 -27.12 -17.19
C ASP A 84 -1.39 -27.02 -18.70
N GLY A 85 -1.42 -25.80 -19.24
CA GLY A 85 -1.49 -25.49 -20.66
C GLY A 85 -2.88 -25.68 -21.25
N ASP A 86 -3.93 -25.67 -20.44
CA ASP A 86 -5.32 -25.79 -20.88
C ASP A 86 -5.89 -24.49 -21.49
N GLY A 87 -5.12 -23.40 -21.43
CA GLY A 87 -5.47 -22.08 -21.96
C GLY A 87 -6.10 -21.14 -20.94
N PHE A 88 -6.28 -21.58 -19.68
CA PHE A 88 -6.79 -20.77 -18.59
C PHE A 88 -5.68 -20.46 -17.58
N THR A 89 -5.59 -19.20 -17.14
CA THR A 89 -4.59 -18.85 -16.12
C THR A 89 -5.01 -19.28 -14.72
N GLU A 90 -4.14 -19.97 -13.96
CA GLU A 90 -4.31 -20.13 -12.51
C GLU A 90 -3.79 -18.93 -11.73
N ILE A 91 -2.88 -18.15 -12.32
CA ILE A 91 -2.44 -16.86 -11.75
C ILE A 91 -2.78 -15.75 -12.74
N PRO A 92 -3.63 -14.78 -12.34
CA PRO A 92 -4.00 -13.70 -13.22
C PRO A 92 -2.86 -12.70 -13.41
N GLN A 93 -2.87 -12.08 -14.59
CA GLN A 93 -2.08 -10.90 -14.89
C GLN A 93 -2.45 -9.78 -13.91
N LEU A 94 -1.45 -9.03 -13.45
CA LEU A 94 -1.62 -7.93 -12.51
C LEU A 94 -0.83 -6.71 -12.96
N LYS A 95 -1.46 -5.54 -12.94
CA LYS A 95 -0.81 -4.24 -13.10
C LYS A 95 -1.26 -3.35 -11.95
N THR A 96 -0.36 -3.07 -11.02
CA THR A 96 -0.64 -2.21 -9.87
C THR A 96 0.31 -1.02 -9.86
N GLN A 97 -0.25 0.16 -9.67
CA GLN A 97 0.49 1.40 -9.47
C GLN A 97 -0.03 2.08 -8.22
N THR A 98 0.85 2.27 -7.24
CA THR A 98 0.52 2.97 -6.00
C THR A 98 1.42 4.17 -5.83
N LEU A 99 0.85 5.30 -5.43
CA LEU A 99 1.58 6.49 -5.04
C LEU A 99 0.93 7.08 -3.80
N GLY A 100 1.74 7.43 -2.80
CA GLY A 100 1.24 8.03 -1.58
C GLY A 100 2.24 8.94 -0.90
N PHE A 101 1.70 9.74 0.00
CA PHE A 101 2.50 10.54 0.91
C PHE A 101 1.84 10.58 2.28
N ARG A 102 2.68 10.81 3.28
CA ARG A 102 2.28 11.02 4.66
C ARG A 102 3.08 12.19 5.21
N THR A 103 2.41 13.09 5.89
CA THR A 103 3.07 14.18 6.61
C THR A 103 2.57 14.24 8.04
N PHE A 104 3.41 14.72 8.94
CA PHE A 104 3.02 15.01 10.30
C PHE A 104 3.57 16.36 10.74
N MET A 105 2.86 16.99 11.68
CA MET A 105 3.37 18.12 12.45
C MET A 105 3.12 17.89 13.95
N ARG A 106 4.12 18.18 14.78
CA ARG A 106 4.03 18.27 16.23
C ARG A 106 3.78 19.73 16.61
N THR A 107 2.52 20.05 16.93
CA THR A 107 2.13 21.40 17.35
C THR A 107 2.66 21.74 18.75
N SER A 108 2.85 20.74 19.59
CA SER A 108 3.54 20.84 20.88
C SER A 108 4.29 19.55 21.18
N ASP A 109 4.97 19.48 22.32
CA ASP A 109 5.62 18.24 22.78
C ASP A 109 4.60 17.14 23.14
N TYR A 110 3.32 17.51 23.24
CA TYR A 110 2.21 16.65 23.63
C TYR A 110 1.11 16.55 22.58
N SER A 111 1.33 17.04 21.36
CA SER A 111 0.32 16.98 20.31
C SER A 111 0.92 16.80 18.93
N LYS A 112 0.31 15.90 18.15
CA LYS A 112 0.73 15.57 16.79
C LYS A 112 -0.49 15.49 15.88
N LEU A 113 -0.41 16.14 14.73
CA LEU A 113 -1.36 16.03 13.63
C LEU A 113 -0.67 15.29 12.49
N SER A 114 -1.35 14.33 11.87
CA SER A 114 -0.87 13.59 10.70
C SER A 114 -1.91 13.60 9.60
N LEU A 115 -1.44 13.70 8.37
CA LEU A 115 -2.23 13.60 7.14
C LEU A 115 -1.56 12.57 6.24
N GLU A 116 -2.35 11.68 5.67
CA GLU A 116 -1.91 10.69 4.71
C GLU A 116 -2.85 10.68 3.52
N TYR A 117 -2.27 10.49 2.34
CA TYR A 117 -3.03 10.23 1.12
C TYR A 117 -2.30 9.18 0.30
N HIS A 118 -3.05 8.24 -0.26
CA HIS A 118 -2.53 7.35 -1.28
C HIS A 118 -3.58 7.03 -2.33
N GLY A 119 -3.09 6.87 -3.56
CA GLY A 119 -3.85 6.38 -4.69
C GLY A 119 -3.28 5.06 -5.17
N THR A 120 -4.16 4.10 -5.45
CA THR A 120 -3.81 2.80 -6.02
C THR A 120 -4.69 2.51 -7.22
N HIS A 121 -4.06 2.37 -8.38
CA HIS A 121 -4.70 1.79 -9.55
C HIS A 121 -4.29 0.33 -9.66
N GLU A 122 -5.27 -0.57 -9.79
CA GLU A 122 -5.04 -2.00 -9.96
C GLU A 122 -5.91 -2.53 -11.10
N TYR A 123 -5.25 -3.15 -12.09
CA TYR A 123 -5.89 -3.94 -13.11
C TYR A 123 -5.48 -5.41 -12.97
N ARG A 124 -6.46 -6.31 -12.96
CA ARG A 124 -6.27 -7.77 -12.92
C ARG A 124 -7.07 -8.42 -14.04
N ARG A 125 -6.43 -9.33 -14.79
CA ARG A 125 -7.07 -10.14 -15.84
C ARG A 125 -6.61 -11.58 -15.73
N GLY A 126 -7.55 -12.50 -15.53
CA GLY A 126 -7.34 -13.95 -15.52
C GLY A 126 -8.42 -14.68 -16.30
N GLY A 127 -8.26 -15.99 -16.51
CA GLY A 127 -9.09 -16.79 -17.40
C GLY A 127 -8.37 -17.07 -18.72
N ASP A 128 -9.10 -17.21 -19.83
CA ASP A 128 -8.52 -17.42 -21.15
C ASP A 128 -8.40 -16.12 -21.95
N GLN A 129 -7.60 -16.17 -23.03
CA GLN A 129 -7.47 -15.11 -24.04
C GLN A 129 -7.22 -13.72 -23.41
N LEU A 130 -6.13 -13.59 -22.65
CA LEU A 130 -5.83 -12.37 -21.89
C LEU A 130 -5.62 -11.11 -22.77
N ASP A 131 -5.25 -11.30 -24.03
CA ASP A 131 -5.06 -10.22 -25.01
C ASP A 131 -6.38 -9.76 -25.66
N GLU A 132 -7.47 -10.52 -25.48
CA GLU A 132 -8.79 -10.16 -25.97
C GLU A 132 -9.62 -9.44 -24.90
N GLN A 133 -10.66 -8.75 -25.36
CA GLN A 133 -11.62 -8.14 -24.45
C GLN A 133 -12.33 -9.25 -23.63
N PRO A 134 -12.65 -9.01 -22.35
CA PRO A 134 -13.21 -10.04 -21.46
C PRO A 134 -14.49 -10.71 -21.98
N HIS A 135 -15.30 -9.98 -22.74
CA HIS A 135 -16.55 -10.49 -23.29
C HIS A 135 -16.36 -11.39 -24.54
N MET A 136 -15.15 -11.40 -25.10
CA MET A 136 -14.77 -12.28 -26.21
C MET A 136 -14.13 -13.59 -25.71
N ALA A 137 -13.60 -13.58 -24.49
CA ALA A 137 -13.05 -14.76 -23.83
C ALA A 137 -14.16 -15.74 -23.40
N MET A 138 -13.81 -17.02 -23.30
CA MET A 138 -14.74 -18.06 -22.84
C MET A 138 -15.04 -17.92 -21.35
N VAL A 139 -14.02 -17.59 -20.56
CA VAL A 139 -14.06 -17.31 -19.12
C VAL A 139 -13.11 -16.15 -18.81
N ALA A 140 -13.63 -15.10 -18.19
CA ALA A 140 -12.84 -13.97 -17.78
C ALA A 140 -13.06 -13.60 -16.30
N GLU A 141 -11.96 -13.56 -15.55
CA GLU A 141 -11.85 -12.76 -14.34
C GLU A 141 -11.28 -11.39 -14.72
N GLN A 142 -12.01 -10.32 -14.43
CA GLN A 142 -11.47 -8.97 -14.52
C GLN A 142 -11.74 -8.19 -13.25
N THR A 143 -10.75 -7.42 -12.83
CA THR A 143 -10.88 -6.40 -11.81
C THR A 143 -10.18 -5.14 -12.28
N ASP A 144 -10.87 -4.00 -12.21
CA ASP A 144 -10.28 -2.69 -12.45
C ASP A 144 -10.70 -1.78 -11.31
N HIS A 145 -9.72 -1.38 -10.51
CA HIS A 145 -9.93 -0.53 -9.35
C HIS A 145 -9.09 0.74 -9.47
N ASN A 146 -9.71 1.84 -9.07
CA ASN A 146 -9.02 3.08 -8.77
C ASN A 146 -9.41 3.51 -7.36
N ILE A 147 -8.49 3.33 -6.42
CA ILE A 147 -8.69 3.53 -5.00
C ILE A 147 -7.95 4.81 -4.61
N HIS A 148 -8.65 5.70 -3.91
CA HIS A 148 -8.09 6.88 -3.30
C HIS A 148 -8.46 6.86 -1.82
N ALA A 149 -7.47 7.00 -0.94
CA ALA A 149 -7.67 7.05 0.50
C ALA A 149 -6.99 8.28 1.07
N VAL A 150 -7.68 8.98 1.97
CA VAL A 150 -7.17 10.11 2.73
C VAL A 150 -7.38 9.76 4.20
N ASP A 151 -6.35 9.91 5.02
CA ASP A 151 -6.46 9.69 6.46
C ASP A 151 -5.93 10.92 7.21
N ILE A 152 -6.72 11.41 8.16
CA ILE A 152 -6.34 12.50 9.06
C ILE A 152 -6.39 11.97 10.47
N SER A 153 -5.32 12.22 11.24
CA SER A 153 -5.26 11.80 12.63
C SER A 153 -4.64 12.86 13.52
N THR A 154 -5.18 12.99 14.73
CA THR A 154 -4.58 13.82 15.77
C THR A 154 -4.37 13.00 17.03
N GLU A 155 -3.22 13.21 17.67
CA GLU A 155 -2.81 12.52 18.88
C GLU A 155 -2.44 13.55 19.95
N PHE A 156 -2.89 13.27 21.17
CA PHE A 156 -2.62 14.09 22.35
C PHE A 156 -2.08 13.22 23.48
N TRP A 157 -1.01 13.67 24.13
CA TRP A 157 -0.44 13.02 25.29
C TRP A 157 -0.66 13.88 26.54
N THR A 158 -0.93 13.25 27.69
CA THR A 158 -0.90 13.98 28.96
C THR A 158 0.55 14.25 29.39
N PRO A 159 0.82 15.31 30.19
CA PRO A 159 2.15 15.58 30.73
C PRO A 159 2.78 14.32 31.36
N GLY A 160 4.02 14.03 30.97
CA GLY A 160 4.72 12.79 31.36
C GLY A 160 4.31 11.54 30.59
N TYR A 161 3.63 11.68 29.45
CA TYR A 161 3.25 10.59 28.52
C TYR A 161 2.42 9.46 29.14
N LYS A 162 1.74 9.71 30.27
CA LYS A 162 0.96 8.69 31.01
C LYS A 162 -0.26 8.19 30.24
N ASN A 163 -0.94 9.06 29.51
CA ASN A 163 -2.12 8.73 28.71
C ASN A 163 -1.96 9.27 27.29
N ARG A 164 -2.53 8.56 26.31
CA ARG A 164 -2.58 8.94 24.88
C ARG A 164 -4.03 8.91 24.42
N TYR A 165 -4.48 10.00 23.81
CA TYR A 165 -5.76 10.12 23.15
C TYR A 165 -5.53 10.28 21.64
N SER A 166 -6.28 9.54 20.83
CA SER A 166 -6.14 9.57 19.38
C SER A 166 -7.52 9.71 18.73
N VAL A 167 -7.62 10.60 17.74
CA VAL A 167 -8.82 10.83 16.93
C VAL A 167 -8.44 10.67 15.47
N PHE A 168 -9.27 9.97 14.70
CA PHE A 168 -9.02 9.64 13.30
C PHE A 168 -10.25 10.00 12.44
N ALA A 169 -10.01 10.38 11.19
CA ALA A 169 -11.00 10.56 10.15
C ALA A 169 -10.42 10.03 8.82
N SER A 170 -11.25 9.35 8.04
CA SER A 170 -10.88 8.71 6.77
C SER A 170 -12.03 8.79 5.76
#